data_AF-A0A420AIT2-F1
#
_entry.id   AF-A0A420AIT2-F1
#
_cell.length_a   1.000
_cell.length_b   1.000
_cell.length_c   1.000
_cell.angle_alpha   90.00
_cell.angle_beta   90.00
_cell.angle_gamma   90.00
#
_symmetry.space_group_name_H-M   'P 1'
#
loop_
_entity.id
_entity.type
_entity.pdbx_description
1 polymer ?
#
loop_
_entity_poly.entity_id
_entity_poly.type
_entity_poly.pdbx_seq_one_letter_code
_entity_poly.pdbx_strand_id
1 'polypeptide(L)'
;MVPAIFKGLAGTIFIFAFLTAISYQNDLPVDGKLVIGFPWEFYSEGTGYNLERDEYASFENFEPLKLIGNFLIALAIYLVLHLSLRPLFGKNKR
;
A
#
# COMPACT_ATOMS: atom_id res chain seq x y z
N MET A 1 8.58 25.93 8.06
CA MET A 1 8.73 24.46 8.25
C MET A 1 7.43 23.69 8.01
N VAL A 2 6.32 24.13 8.61
CA VAL A 2 4.99 23.49 8.48
C VAL A 2 4.57 23.13 7.04
N PRO A 3 4.78 23.97 6.00
CA PRO A 3 4.36 23.62 4.64
C PRO A 3 5.14 22.47 4.01
N ALA A 4 6.40 22.27 4.43
CA ALA A 4 7.25 21.22 3.88
C ALA A 4 6.89 19.84 4.45
N ILE A 5 6.55 19.79 5.75
CA ILE A 5 6.10 18.56 6.42
C ILE A 5 4.77 18.10 5.81
N PHE A 6 3.81 19.01 5.60
CA PHE A 6 2.54 18.67 4.97
C PHE A 6 2.71 18.17 3.52
N LYS A 7 3.61 18.78 2.74
CA LYS A 7 3.95 18.29 1.40
C LYS A 7 4.58 16.89 1.43
N GLY A 8 5.48 16.65 2.38
CA GLY A 8 6.12 15.35 2.56
C GLY A 8 5.13 14.25 2.95
N LEU A 9 4.23 14.56 3.88
CA LEU A 9 3.17 13.64 4.29
C LEU A 9 2.20 13.34 3.14
N ALA A 10 1.74 14.38 2.42
CA ALA A 10 0.86 14.20 1.28
C ALA A 10 1.51 13.37 0.16
N GLY A 11 2.80 13.60 -0.13
CA GLY A 11 3.55 12.79 -1.10
C GLY A 11 3.70 11.34 -0.66
N THR A 12 3.95 11.10 0.62
CA THR A 12 4.02 9.75 1.20
C THR A 12 2.68 9.02 1.10
N ILE A 13 1.59 9.69 1.48
CA ILE A 13 0.22 9.14 1.37
C ILE A 13 -0.10 8.83 -0.09
N PHE A 14 0.24 9.72 -1.02
CA PHE A 14 0.02 9.50 -2.44
C PHE A 14 0.75 8.25 -2.95
N ILE A 15 2.04 8.12 -2.63
CA ILE A 15 2.84 6.95 -3.03
C ILE A 15 2.27 5.67 -2.40
N PHE A 16 1.95 5.71 -1.10
CA PHE A 16 1.37 4.57 -0.40
C PHE A 16 0.04 4.13 -1.02
N ALA A 17 -0.87 5.07 -1.25
CA ALA A 17 -2.17 4.80 -1.86
C ALA A 17 -2.03 4.29 -3.30
N PHE A 18 -1.15 4.90 -4.10
CA PHE A 18 -0.89 4.48 -5.48
C PHE A 18 -0.33 3.05 -5.53
N LEU A 19 0.68 2.74 -4.73
CA LEU A 19 1.31 1.42 -4.71
C LEU A 19 0.38 0.34 -4.14
N THR A 20 -0.45 0.70 -3.16
CA THR A 20 -1.49 -0.18 -2.63
C THR A 20 -2.56 -0.45 -3.68
N ALA A 21 -2.99 0.57 -4.43
CA ALA A 21 -4.02 0.43 -5.46
C ALA A 21 -3.57 -0.44 -6.64
N ILE A 22 -2.32 -0.30 -7.11
CA ILE A 22 -1.81 -1.16 -8.19
C ILE A 22 -1.57 -2.60 -7.76
N SER A 23 -1.43 -2.85 -6.46
CA SER A 23 -1.19 -4.17 -5.87
C SER A 23 -2.46 -4.83 -5.35
N TYR A 24 -3.59 -4.14 -5.49
CA TYR A 24 -4.90 -4.63 -5.14
C TYR A 24 -5.26 -5.84 -6.00
N GLN A 25 -5.67 -6.92 -5.35
CA GLN A 25 -6.17 -8.13 -6.02
C GLN A 25 -7.57 -8.43 -5.49
N ASN A 26 -8.50 -8.70 -6.38
CA ASN A 26 -9.87 -9.01 -6.04
C ASN A 26 -10.42 -10.10 -6.95
N ASP A 27 -10.36 -11.33 -6.45
CA ASP A 27 -10.82 -12.52 -7.15
C ASP A 27 -12.19 -13.01 -6.64
N LEU A 28 -13.04 -12.12 -6.08
CA LEU A 28 -14.28 -12.44 -5.36
C LEU A 28 -15.43 -13.18 -6.09
N PRO A 29 -15.53 -13.37 -7.44
CA PRO A 29 -16.76 -13.96 -7.99
C PRO A 29 -16.96 -15.47 -7.74
N VAL A 30 -15.93 -16.28 -7.41
CA VAL A 30 -16.08 -17.75 -7.23
C VAL A 30 -15.02 -18.33 -6.25
N ASP A 31 -15.29 -18.36 -4.94
CA ASP A 31 -14.29 -18.71 -3.89
C ASP A 31 -13.07 -17.79 -3.90
N GLY A 32 -13.35 -16.49 -3.96
CA GLY A 32 -12.34 -15.48 -4.13
C GLY A 32 -11.69 -14.97 -2.86
N LYS A 33 -10.46 -14.50 -3.01
CA LYS A 33 -9.72 -13.77 -2.00
C LYS A 33 -9.57 -12.31 -2.47
N LEU A 34 -9.92 -11.37 -1.61
CA LEU A 34 -9.50 -9.99 -1.73
C LEU A 34 -8.20 -9.80 -0.94
N VAL A 35 -7.25 -9.12 -1.57
CA VAL A 35 -5.93 -8.85 -1.00
C VAL A 35 -5.57 -7.39 -1.20
N ILE A 36 -5.11 -6.74 -0.12
CA ILE A 36 -4.61 -5.38 -0.12
C ILE A 36 -3.23 -5.36 0.52
N GLY A 37 -2.23 -4.79 -0.18
CA GLY A 37 -0.88 -4.68 0.37
C GLY A 37 0.13 -3.98 -0.51
N PHE A 38 1.17 -3.37 0.10
CA PHE A 38 2.41 -3.02 -0.59
C PHE A 38 3.59 -2.61 0.32
N PRO A 39 4.77 -3.28 0.31
CA PRO A 39 5.08 -4.52 -0.41
C PRO A 39 4.55 -5.77 0.31
N TRP A 40 3.96 -5.61 1.49
CA TRP A 40 3.38 -6.71 2.25
C TRP A 40 1.85 -6.63 2.30
N GLU A 41 1.18 -7.77 2.18
CA GLU A 41 -0.27 -7.90 2.38
C GLU A 41 -0.61 -7.57 3.83
N PHE A 42 -1.31 -6.46 4.06
CA PHE A 42 -1.74 -6.08 5.41
C PHE A 42 -3.22 -6.35 5.64
N TYR A 43 -3.98 -6.63 4.59
CA TYR A 43 -5.37 -6.99 4.69
C TYR A 43 -5.73 -8.06 3.65
N SER A 44 -6.51 -9.04 4.08
CA SER A 44 -7.16 -9.98 3.17
C SER A 44 -8.50 -10.42 3.73
N GLU A 45 -9.48 -10.57 2.85
CA GLU A 45 -10.76 -11.18 3.16
C GLU A 45 -11.11 -12.22 2.09
N GLY A 46 -11.96 -13.16 2.43
CA GLY A 46 -12.42 -14.15 1.47
C GLY A 46 -13.57 -14.96 2.03
N THR A 47 -14.32 -15.57 1.13
CA THR A 47 -15.38 -16.53 1.45
C THR A 47 -15.18 -17.75 0.58
N GLY A 48 -15.27 -18.94 1.18
CA GLY A 48 -15.25 -20.18 0.41
C GLY A 48 -15.78 -21.38 1.15
N TYR A 49 -15.96 -22.48 0.42
CA TYR A 49 -16.44 -23.73 1.00
C TYR A 49 -15.33 -24.46 1.75
N ASN A 50 -15.55 -24.74 3.04
CA ASN A 50 -14.63 -25.52 3.84
C ASN A 50 -14.99 -27.02 3.77
N LEU A 51 -14.18 -27.79 3.05
CA LEU A 51 -14.38 -29.24 2.87
C LEU A 51 -14.28 -30.04 4.18
N GLU A 52 -13.53 -29.57 5.18
CA GLU A 52 -13.36 -30.29 6.46
C GLU A 52 -14.57 -30.12 7.38
N ARG A 53 -15.28 -28.99 7.25
CA ARG A 53 -16.44 -28.64 8.09
C ARG A 53 -17.77 -28.78 7.38
N ASP A 54 -17.75 -29.05 6.07
CA ASP A 54 -18.93 -29.13 5.20
C ASP A 54 -19.80 -27.85 5.25
N GLU A 55 -19.13 -26.69 5.38
CA GLU A 55 -19.77 -25.39 5.62
C GLU A 55 -19.06 -24.26 4.86
N TYR A 56 -19.82 -23.23 4.46
CA TYR A 56 -19.24 -21.97 3.95
C TYR A 56 -18.60 -21.19 5.10
N ALA A 57 -17.33 -20.83 4.94
CA ALA A 57 -16.58 -20.05 5.91
C ALA A 57 -16.04 -18.78 5.27
N SER A 58 -16.09 -17.69 6.02
CA SER A 58 -15.39 -16.45 5.69
C SER A 58 -14.17 -16.25 6.58
N PHE A 59 -13.18 -15.55 6.06
CA PHE A 59 -12.04 -15.08 6.86
C PHE A 59 -11.77 -13.61 6.61
N GLU A 60 -11.22 -12.97 7.62
CA GLU A 60 -10.71 -11.60 7.57
C GLU A 60 -9.39 -11.59 8.34
N ASN A 61 -8.32 -11.14 7.70
CA ASN A 61 -7.00 -11.01 8.31
C ASN A 61 -6.52 -9.58 8.16
N PHE A 62 -6.09 -8.98 9.27
CA PHE A 62 -5.49 -7.66 9.31
C PHE A 62 -4.17 -7.69 10.07
N GLU A 63 -3.11 -7.21 9.43
CA GLU A 63 -1.74 -7.21 9.96
C GLU A 63 -1.20 -5.78 10.08
N PRO A 64 -1.41 -5.10 11.24
CA PRO A 64 -1.08 -3.68 11.41
C PRO A 64 0.43 -3.41 11.29
N LEU A 65 1.29 -4.36 11.64
CA LEU A 65 2.73 -4.21 11.51
C LEU A 65 3.16 -4.12 10.03
N LYS A 66 2.51 -4.89 9.15
CA LYS A 66 2.74 -4.81 7.71
C LYS A 66 2.25 -3.49 7.15
N LEU A 67 1.09 -2.99 7.61
CA LEU A 67 0.60 -1.65 7.24
C LEU A 67 1.61 -0.55 7.61
N ILE A 68 2.16 -0.57 8.82
CA ILE A 68 3.17 0.40 9.25
C ILE A 68 4.44 0.27 8.41
N GLY A 69 4.92 -0.95 8.18
CA GLY A 69 6.10 -1.21 7.35
C GLY A 69 5.93 -0.68 5.91
N ASN A 70 4.76 -0.91 5.33
CA ASN A 70 4.38 -0.40 4.01
C ASN A 70 4.41 1.13 3.96
N PHE A 71 3.88 1.80 4.99
CA PHE A 71 3.92 3.26 5.09
C PHE A 71 5.35 3.80 5.21
N LEU A 72 6.21 3.14 5.98
CA LEU A 72 7.64 3.50 6.09
C LEU A 72 8.38 3.32 4.76
N ILE A 73 8.05 2.28 4.00
CA ILE A 73 8.61 2.07 2.66
C ILE A 73 8.14 3.15 1.70
N ALA A 74 6.86 3.53 1.73
CA ALA A 74 6.35 4.64 0.93
C ALA A 74 7.06 5.97 1.27
N LEU A 75 7.36 6.21 2.55
CA LEU A 75 8.15 7.36 2.98
C LEU A 75 9.59 7.30 2.43
N ALA A 76 10.23 6.13 2.48
CA ALA A 76 11.56 5.95 1.91
C ALA A 76 11.56 6.23 0.40
N ILE A 77 10.58 5.70 -0.34
CA ILE A 77 10.40 5.97 -1.78
C ILE A 77 10.19 7.46 -2.03
N TYR A 78 9.33 8.12 -1.25
CA TYR A 78 9.13 9.57 -1.34
C TYR A 78 10.45 10.34 -1.22
N LEU A 79 11.26 10.01 -0.20
CA LEU A 79 12.55 10.66 0.03
C LEU A 79 13.53 10.40 -1.12
N VAL A 80 13.60 9.18 -1.62
CA VAL A 80 14.44 8.81 -2.77
C VAL A 80 14.02 9.58 -4.03
N LEU A 81 12.73 9.64 -4.34
CA LEU A 81 12.21 10.41 -5.48
C LEU A 81 12.48 11.90 -5.32
N HIS A 82 12.22 12.45 -4.13
CA HIS A 82 12.47 13.86 -3.85
C HIS A 82 13.94 14.22 -4.03
N LEU A 83 14.87 13.39 -3.53
CA LEU A 83 16.31 13.59 -3.66
C LEU A 83 16.79 13.41 -5.11
N SER A 84 16.27 12.42 -5.83
CA SER A 84 16.67 12.12 -7.21
C SER A 84 16.17 13.15 -8.21
N LEU A 85 15.00 13.75 -7.98
CA LEU A 85 14.42 14.78 -8.83
C LEU A 85 14.97 16.18 -8.51
N ARG A 86 15.52 16.40 -7.32
CA ARG A 86 16.15 17.67 -6.92
C ARG A 86 17.24 18.18 -7.90
N PRO A 87 18.19 17.36 -8.40
CA PRO A 87 19.16 17.81 -9.40
C PRO A 87 18.58 18.02 -10.80
N LEU A 88 17.47 17.35 -11.16
CA LEU A 88 16.79 17.51 -12.45
C LEU A 88 16.09 18.86 -12.57
N PHE A 89 15.46 19.34 -11.50
CA PHE A 89 14.80 20.67 -11.49
C PHE A 89 15.71 21.81 -11.01
N GLY A 90 16.91 21.50 -10.51
CA GLY A 90 17.90 22.48 -10.04
C GLY A 90 18.76 23.11 -11.15
N LYS A 91 18.59 22.72 -12.42
CA LYS A 91 19.43 23.15 -13.55
C LYS A 91 18.86 24.29 -14.42
N ASN A 92 17.79 24.97 -14.01
CA ASN A 92 17.30 26.19 -14.70
C ASN A 92 17.55 27.47 -13.87
N LYS A 93 18.81 27.65 -13.47
CA LYS A 93 19.35 28.96 -13.06
C LYS A 93 20.68 29.20 -13.77
N ARG A 94 20.62 29.43 -15.08
CA ARG A 94 21.58 30.25 -15.83
C ARG A 94 20.80 31.10 -16.80
#